data_AF-A0A7Z9QW85-F1
#
_entry.id   AF-A0A7Z9QW85-F1
#
_cell.length_a   1.000
_cell.length_b   1.000
_cell.length_c   1.000
_cell.angle_alpha   90.00
_cell.angle_beta   90.00
_cell.angle_gamma   90.00
#
_symmetry.space_group_name_H-M   'P 1'
#
loop_
_entity.id
_entity.type
_entity.pdbx_description
1 polymer ?
#
loop_
_entity_poly.entity_id
_entity_poly.type
_entity_poly.pdbx_seq_one_letter_code
_entity_poly.pdbx_strand_id
1 'polypeptide(L)'
;MLYMKRPLILIHICLFILSLILTVQGYGAINPKTAVAVWLFDGNTEDATENKNHGELKNGAKIADGGKFDKALSLDGEDDYVLVNPSASLESSSKQYTGVAWVKLDKEGVQRNACCNDDQNILSWTPGWHSLLLVFGAGRGGNQGKVEIGSAELAPQWNSGTKQVNDDKWHHLAF
;
A
#
# COMPACT_ATOMS: atom_id res chain seq x y z
N MET A 1 -32.33 -50.36 13.50
CA MET A 1 -31.99 -49.42 12.40
C MET A 1 -31.20 -48.18 12.89
N LEU A 2 -30.32 -48.30 13.91
CA LEU A 2 -29.55 -47.17 14.47
C LEU A 2 -28.03 -47.25 14.20
N TYR A 3 -27.53 -48.36 13.63
CA TYR A 3 -26.10 -48.62 13.49
C TYR A 3 -25.45 -47.90 12.28
N MET A 4 -26.24 -47.52 11.28
CA MET A 4 -25.72 -46.87 10.05
C MET A 4 -25.45 -45.37 10.17
N LYS A 5 -25.91 -44.69 11.23
CA LYS A 5 -25.78 -43.22 11.36
C LYS A 5 -24.40 -42.75 11.80
N ARG A 6 -23.71 -43.52 12.66
CA ARG A 6 -22.36 -43.22 13.17
C ARG A 6 -21.27 -43.21 12.08
N PRO A 7 -21.15 -44.22 11.20
CA PRO A 7 -20.14 -44.20 10.13
C PRO A 7 -20.41 -43.07 9.12
N LEU A 8 -21.69 -42.76 8.88
CA LEU A 8 -22.08 -41.67 7.99
C LEU A 8 -21.61 -40.30 8.54
N ILE A 9 -21.78 -40.03 9.83
CA ILE A 9 -21.32 -38.79 10.47
C ILE A 9 -19.79 -38.64 10.38
N LEU A 10 -19.04 -39.73 10.60
CA LEU A 10 -17.58 -39.73 10.49
C LEU A 10 -17.10 -39.40 9.05
N ILE A 11 -17.77 -39.93 8.03
CA ILE A 11 -17.46 -39.61 6.63
C ILE A 11 -17.68 -38.12 6.33
N HIS A 12 -18.77 -37.52 6.83
CA HIS A 12 -19.03 -36.09 6.62
C HIS A 12 -18.00 -35.19 7.31
N ILE A 13 -17.55 -35.55 8.51
CA ILE A 13 -16.49 -34.83 9.23
C ILE A 13 -15.17 -34.93 8.45
N CYS A 14 -14.81 -36.12 7.96
CA CYS A 14 -13.61 -36.32 7.15
C CYS A 14 -13.65 -35.51 5.84
N LEU A 15 -14.80 -35.48 5.15
CA LEU A 15 -14.97 -34.69 3.93
C LEU A 15 -14.90 -33.18 4.20
N PHE A 16 -15.44 -32.71 5.33
CA PHE A 16 -15.35 -31.30 5.74
C PHE A 16 -13.90 -30.89 6.04
N ILE A 17 -13.16 -31.72 6.80
CA ILE A 17 -11.74 -31.48 7.10
C ILE A 17 -10.90 -31.52 5.81
N LEU A 18 -11.16 -32.48 4.92
CA LEU A 18 -10.46 -32.57 3.64
C LEU A 18 -10.71 -31.34 2.76
N SER A 19 -11.94 -30.79 2.78
CA SER A 19 -12.27 -29.58 2.04
C SER A 19 -11.56 -28.32 2.58
N LEU A 20 -11.29 -28.25 3.88
CA LEU A 20 -10.51 -27.17 4.50
C LEU A 20 -9.03 -27.24 4.11
N ILE A 21 -8.47 -28.46 4.01
CA ILE A 21 -7.07 -28.70 3.63
C ILE A 21 -6.84 -28.45 2.13
N LEU A 22 -7.86 -28.64 1.29
CA LEU A 22 -7.81 -28.39 -0.15
C LEU A 22 -8.02 -26.92 -0.54
N THR A 23 -8.10 -26.00 0.43
CA THR A 23 -8.08 -24.57 0.09
C THR A 23 -6.71 -24.20 -0.45
N VAL A 24 -6.62 -23.99 -1.77
CA VAL A 24 -5.43 -23.45 -2.40
C VAL A 24 -5.24 -22.05 -1.85
N GLN A 25 -4.28 -21.88 -0.93
CA GLN A 25 -3.80 -20.56 -0.56
C GLN A 25 -3.04 -20.02 -1.77
N GLY A 26 -3.72 -19.21 -2.58
CA GLY A 26 -3.09 -18.45 -3.65
C GLY A 26 -2.20 -17.39 -3.03
N TYR A 27 -0.91 -17.68 -2.88
CA TYR A 27 0.07 -16.67 -2.56
C TYR A 27 0.32 -15.87 -3.83
N GLY A 28 -0.21 -14.64 -3.89
CA GLY A 28 0.27 -13.63 -4.81
C GLY A 28 1.67 -13.18 -4.37
N ALA A 29 2.67 -14.03 -4.55
CA ALA A 29 4.05 -13.66 -4.27
C ALA A 29 4.47 -12.62 -5.32
N ILE A 30 4.77 -11.41 -4.87
CA ILE A 30 5.46 -10.42 -5.71
C ILE A 30 6.77 -11.07 -6.14
N ASN A 31 6.98 -11.22 -7.45
CA ASN A 31 8.29 -11.61 -7.96
C ASN A 31 9.17 -10.35 -7.97
N PRO A 32 10.15 -10.20 -7.06
CA PRO A 32 10.94 -8.97 -6.98
C PRO A 32 11.73 -8.72 -8.26
N LYS A 33 11.99 -9.77 -9.06
CA LYS A 33 12.68 -9.66 -10.36
C LYS A 33 11.85 -8.97 -11.43
N THR A 34 10.53 -8.88 -11.26
CA THR A 34 9.64 -8.16 -12.18
C THR A 34 9.20 -6.81 -11.64
N ALA A 35 9.56 -6.48 -10.40
CA ALA A 35 9.24 -5.20 -9.81
C ALA A 35 10.29 -4.14 -10.22
N VAL A 36 9.83 -2.90 -10.37
CA VAL A 36 10.73 -1.76 -10.61
C VAL A 36 11.47 -1.39 -9.32
N ALA A 37 10.80 -1.44 -8.18
CA ALA A 37 11.40 -1.24 -6.87
C ALA A 37 10.56 -1.92 -5.78
N VAL A 38 11.20 -2.33 -4.69
CA VAL A 38 10.55 -2.85 -3.47
C VAL A 38 11.28 -2.31 -2.25
N TRP A 39 10.64 -1.40 -1.50
CA TRP A 39 11.16 -0.90 -0.23
C TRP A 39 10.45 -1.58 0.94
N LEU A 40 11.19 -2.42 1.68
CA LEU A 40 10.64 -3.16 2.83
C LEU A 40 10.70 -2.37 4.15
N PHE A 41 11.57 -1.36 4.21
CA PHE A 41 11.86 -0.59 5.42
C PHE A 41 12.29 -1.44 6.63
N ASP A 42 12.97 -2.56 6.37
CA ASP A 42 13.53 -3.44 7.40
C ASP A 42 14.90 -2.91 7.88
N GLY A 43 14.87 -1.72 8.47
CA GLY A 43 16.05 -1.04 9.02
C GLY A 43 16.83 -0.15 8.04
N ASN A 44 16.50 -0.17 6.74
CA ASN A 44 17.06 0.75 5.74
C ASN A 44 16.03 1.14 4.64
N THR A 45 16.41 2.04 3.75
CA THR A 45 15.63 2.50 2.58
C THR A 45 16.10 1.85 1.27
N GLU A 46 16.71 0.67 1.35
CA GLU A 46 17.24 0.00 0.18
C GLU A 46 16.11 -0.66 -0.64
N ASP A 47 16.13 -0.43 -1.96
CA ASP A 47 15.39 -1.23 -2.92
C ASP A 47 15.90 -2.68 -2.95
N ALA A 48 15.01 -3.64 -2.70
CA ALA A 48 15.28 -5.07 -2.68
C ALA A 48 15.35 -5.71 -4.09
N THR A 49 15.12 -4.95 -5.15
CA THR A 49 15.26 -5.42 -6.54
C THR A 49 16.69 -5.26 -7.07
N GLU A 50 16.94 -5.79 -8.26
CA GLU A 50 18.23 -5.63 -8.95
C GLU A 50 18.44 -4.19 -9.48
N ASN A 51 17.40 -3.34 -9.49
CA ASN A 51 17.44 -1.99 -10.05
C ASN A 51 18.12 -0.95 -9.14
N LYS A 52 18.25 -1.23 -7.84
CA LYS A 52 18.94 -0.38 -6.85
C LYS A 52 18.40 1.04 -6.78
N ASN A 53 17.07 1.18 -6.86
CA ASN A 53 16.38 2.45 -6.62
C ASN A 53 16.35 2.80 -5.12
N HIS A 54 17.51 2.83 -4.46
CA HIS A 54 17.60 3.09 -3.03
C HIS A 54 17.12 4.51 -2.72
N GLY A 55 16.44 4.63 -1.58
CA GLY A 55 15.95 5.90 -1.07
C GLY A 55 16.90 6.57 -0.09
N GLU A 56 16.71 7.87 0.11
CA GLU A 56 17.35 8.67 1.14
C GLU A 56 16.27 9.33 2.02
N LEU A 57 16.38 9.16 3.34
CA LEU A 57 15.47 9.80 4.29
C LEU A 57 15.69 11.32 4.28
N LYS A 58 14.60 12.09 4.24
CA LYS A 58 14.61 13.56 4.24
C LYS A 58 13.80 14.12 5.41
N ASN A 59 14.17 15.32 5.84
CA ASN A 59 13.46 16.18 6.78
C ASN A 59 13.18 15.67 8.20
N GLY A 60 13.57 14.43 8.52
CA GLY A 60 13.25 13.83 9.83
C GLY A 60 12.70 12.43 9.71
N ALA A 61 12.32 12.04 8.49
CA ALA A 61 11.86 10.71 8.15
C ALA A 61 12.81 9.65 8.72
N LYS A 62 12.22 8.60 9.27
CA LYS A 62 12.99 7.53 9.93
C LYS A 62 12.30 6.19 9.79
N ILE A 63 13.05 5.13 10.05
CA ILE A 63 12.49 3.79 10.17
C ILE A 63 12.20 3.53 11.64
N ALA A 64 10.97 3.14 11.94
CA ALA A 64 10.49 2.89 13.30
C ALA A 64 9.91 1.48 13.45
N ASP A 65 9.91 0.98 14.67
CA ASP A 65 9.24 -0.27 15.04
C ASP A 65 7.71 -0.09 15.09
N GLY A 66 6.98 -1.19 15.11
CA GLY A 66 5.50 -1.19 15.08
C GLY A 66 4.93 -1.08 13.66
N GLY A 67 5.76 -1.36 12.65
CA GLY A 67 5.33 -1.48 11.26
C GLY A 67 4.36 -2.64 11.02
N LYS A 68 3.77 -2.70 9.82
CA LYS A 68 2.90 -3.81 9.43
C LYS A 68 3.61 -5.18 9.54
N PHE A 69 4.91 -5.18 9.26
CA PHE A 69 5.84 -6.30 9.36
C PHE A 69 7.05 -5.87 10.19
N ASP A 70 6.82 -5.64 11.48
CA ASP A 70 7.79 -5.20 12.51
C ASP A 70 8.29 -3.76 12.36
N LYS A 71 8.78 -3.35 11.19
CA LYS A 71 9.31 -1.99 10.93
C LYS A 71 8.59 -1.31 9.76
N ALA A 72 8.62 0.01 9.75
CA ALA A 72 8.08 0.83 8.66
C ALA A 72 8.75 2.21 8.61
N LEU A 73 8.61 2.87 7.46
CA LEU A 73 8.86 4.31 7.34
C LEU A 73 7.86 5.07 8.22
N SER A 74 8.37 5.92 9.11
CA SER A 74 7.61 6.83 9.96
C SER A 74 7.82 8.25 9.45
N LEU A 75 6.69 8.92 9.21
CA LEU A 75 6.59 10.29 8.73
C LEU A 75 5.77 11.08 9.74
N ASP A 76 6.16 12.32 10.02
CA ASP A 76 5.48 13.18 11.01
C ASP A 76 4.21 13.88 10.49
N GLY A 77 3.98 13.83 9.17
CA GLY A 77 2.83 14.46 8.52
C GLY A 77 2.99 15.95 8.25
N GLU A 78 4.22 16.49 8.33
CA GLU A 78 4.55 17.86 7.95
C GLU A 78 5.33 17.91 6.62
N ASP A 79 6.56 17.40 6.60
CA ASP A 79 7.43 17.47 5.41
C ASP A 79 8.37 16.27 5.22
N ASP A 80 8.19 15.19 5.97
CA ASP A 80 8.98 13.97 5.87
C ASP A 80 8.72 13.17 4.58
N TYR A 81 9.79 12.65 3.96
CA TYR A 81 9.70 11.71 2.83
C TYR A 81 10.98 10.90 2.62
N VAL A 82 10.91 9.89 1.75
CA VAL A 82 12.07 9.19 1.18
C VAL A 82 12.27 9.67 -0.25
N LEU A 83 13.43 10.24 -0.54
CA LEU A 83 13.80 10.65 -1.89
C LEU A 83 14.47 9.48 -2.61
N VAL A 84 13.95 9.13 -3.79
CA VAL A 84 14.59 8.18 -4.69
C VAL A 84 15.05 8.94 -5.92
N ASN A 85 16.33 8.80 -6.27
CA ASN A 85 16.87 9.49 -7.44
C ASN A 85 16.28 8.90 -8.73
N PRO A 86 16.04 9.72 -9.77
CA PRO A 86 15.57 9.25 -11.06
C PRO A 86 16.47 8.16 -11.64
N SER A 87 15.87 7.15 -12.26
CA SER A 87 16.58 6.05 -12.93
C SER A 87 15.80 5.56 -14.15
N ALA A 88 16.50 4.94 -15.11
CA ALA A 88 15.84 4.41 -16.30
C ALA A 88 14.73 3.39 -15.98
N SER A 89 14.89 2.62 -14.89
CA SER A 89 13.88 1.66 -14.45
C SER A 89 12.61 2.35 -13.93
N LEU A 90 12.74 3.45 -13.19
CA LEU A 90 11.60 4.22 -12.67
C LEU A 90 10.84 4.91 -13.81
N GLU A 91 11.54 5.54 -14.74
CA GLU A 91 10.93 6.21 -15.91
C GLU A 91 10.16 5.25 -16.83
N SER A 92 10.47 3.95 -16.79
CA SER A 92 9.76 2.92 -17.58
C SER A 92 8.29 2.74 -17.14
N SER A 93 7.95 3.18 -15.92
CA SER A 93 6.61 3.06 -15.33
C SER A 93 5.64 4.18 -15.75
N SER A 94 6.12 5.16 -16.53
CA SER A 94 5.39 6.37 -16.93
C SER A 94 4.13 6.15 -17.79
N LYS A 95 3.88 4.94 -18.30
CA LYS A 95 2.70 4.63 -19.14
C LYS A 95 1.77 3.58 -18.56
N GLN A 96 2.30 2.69 -17.71
CA GLN A 96 1.57 1.60 -17.06
C GLN A 96 2.20 1.41 -15.69
N TYR A 97 1.36 1.50 -14.66
CA TYR A 97 1.78 1.42 -13.27
C TYR A 97 0.90 0.42 -12.55
N THR A 98 1.54 -0.47 -11.81
CA THR A 98 0.94 -1.29 -10.77
C THR A 98 1.74 -1.03 -9.52
N GLY A 99 1.06 -0.75 -8.42
CA GLY A 99 1.73 -0.40 -7.18
C GLY A 99 0.93 -0.86 -5.98
N VAL A 100 1.66 -1.25 -4.94
CA VAL A 100 1.10 -1.68 -3.68
C VAL A 100 1.83 -1.02 -2.53
N ALA A 101 1.10 -0.70 -1.47
CA ALA A 101 1.67 -0.16 -0.25
C ALA A 101 0.84 -0.60 0.96
N TRP A 102 1.51 -0.90 2.06
CA TRP A 102 0.88 -0.92 3.37
C TRP A 102 1.04 0.46 3.99
N VAL A 103 -0.08 1.06 4.38
CA VAL A 103 -0.10 2.39 4.99
C VAL A 103 -0.90 2.38 6.27
N LYS A 104 -0.52 3.22 7.21
CA LYS A 104 -1.29 3.52 8.42
C LYS A 104 -1.26 5.03 8.59
N LEU A 105 -2.44 5.66 8.54
CA LEU A 105 -2.59 7.11 8.65
C LEU A 105 -3.56 7.36 9.81
N ASP A 106 -3.14 8.20 10.75
CA ASP A 106 -3.78 8.40 12.05
C ASP A 106 -4.58 9.71 12.14
N LYS A 107 -4.64 10.47 11.04
CA LYS A 107 -5.18 11.83 11.04
C LYS A 107 -6.42 11.95 10.17
N GLU A 108 -7.54 12.25 10.81
CA GLU A 108 -8.55 13.08 10.16
C GLU A 108 -7.92 14.45 9.92
N GLY A 109 -7.71 14.82 8.66
CA GLY A 109 -7.11 16.10 8.33
C GLY A 109 -7.84 17.24 9.06
N VAL A 110 -7.10 18.30 9.40
CA VAL A 110 -7.74 19.56 9.77
C VAL A 110 -7.89 20.32 8.47
N GLN A 111 -9.12 20.73 8.11
CA GLN A 111 -9.33 21.53 6.91
C GLN A 111 -8.51 22.83 7.01
N ARG A 112 -7.35 22.85 6.35
CA ARG A 112 -6.58 24.07 6.15
C ARG A 112 -7.15 24.73 4.89
N ASN A 113 -7.37 26.04 4.94
CA ASN A 113 -8.05 26.79 3.88
C ASN A 113 -7.55 26.41 2.46
N ALA A 114 -8.51 26.18 1.55
CA ALA A 114 -8.37 25.65 0.19
C ALA A 114 -8.18 24.12 0.08
N CYS A 115 -8.86 23.51 -0.90
CA CYS A 115 -8.74 22.08 -1.15
C CYS A 115 -7.29 21.67 -1.43
N CYS A 116 -6.99 20.46 -1.00
CA CYS A 116 -6.02 19.55 -1.58
C CYS A 116 -4.56 19.76 -1.13
N ASN A 117 -4.25 20.84 -0.39
CA ASN A 117 -2.91 21.04 0.22
C ASN A 117 -2.68 20.14 1.45
N ASP A 118 -3.69 19.40 1.88
CA ASP A 118 -3.67 18.50 3.02
C ASP A 118 -3.81 17.02 2.62
N ASP A 119 -3.72 16.73 1.31
CA ASP A 119 -3.64 15.36 0.79
C ASP A 119 -2.32 14.71 1.23
N GLN A 120 -2.39 13.44 1.62
CA GLN A 120 -1.28 12.68 2.17
C GLN A 120 -0.68 11.81 1.06
N ASN A 121 0.50 12.21 0.58
CA ASN A 121 1.19 11.55 -0.52
C ASN A 121 1.81 10.23 -0.08
N ILE A 122 1.62 9.18 -0.88
CA ILE A 122 2.25 7.87 -0.67
C ILE A 122 3.35 7.64 -1.71
N LEU A 123 3.08 7.97 -2.97
CA LEU A 123 4.07 7.94 -4.06
C LEU A 123 3.87 9.15 -4.97
N SER A 124 4.94 9.86 -5.28
CA SER A 124 4.89 11.07 -6.12
C SER A 124 6.17 11.27 -6.91
N TRP A 125 6.09 11.94 -8.05
CA TRP A 125 7.25 12.47 -8.78
C TRP A 125 7.65 13.85 -8.26
N THR A 126 8.96 14.09 -8.17
CA THR A 126 9.56 15.36 -7.74
C THR A 126 10.68 15.77 -8.71
N PRO A 127 10.93 17.07 -8.98
CA PRO A 127 10.26 18.25 -8.42
C PRO A 127 8.86 18.47 -9.03
N GLY A 128 7.85 18.71 -8.19
CA GLY A 128 6.47 18.97 -8.63
C GLY A 128 5.40 18.29 -7.78
N TRP A 129 5.77 17.26 -7.02
CA TRP A 129 4.88 16.50 -6.14
C TRP A 129 3.64 15.99 -6.90
N HIS A 130 3.86 15.45 -8.09
CA HIS A 130 2.81 14.83 -8.90
C HIS A 130 2.51 13.45 -8.32
N SER A 131 1.44 13.35 -7.55
CA SER A 131 1.05 12.13 -6.85
C SER A 131 0.57 11.06 -7.82
N LEU A 132 1.04 9.83 -7.63
CA LEU A 132 0.50 8.63 -8.28
C LEU A 132 -0.50 7.93 -7.38
N LEU A 133 -0.24 7.97 -6.07
CA LEU A 133 -1.04 7.38 -5.02
C LEU A 133 -1.06 8.33 -3.83
N LEU A 134 -2.26 8.72 -3.40
CA LEU A 134 -2.46 9.57 -2.23
C LEU A 134 -3.69 9.15 -1.43
N VAL A 135 -3.79 9.67 -0.21
CA VAL A 135 -5.01 9.66 0.60
C VAL A 135 -5.52 11.09 0.70
N PHE A 136 -6.80 11.29 0.38
CA PHE A 136 -7.43 12.60 0.43
C PHE A 136 -7.42 13.22 1.83
N GLY A 137 -7.00 14.48 1.91
CA GLY A 137 -7.05 15.32 3.09
C GLY A 137 -8.47 15.77 3.43
N ALA A 138 -8.61 16.53 4.51
CA ALA A 138 -9.90 17.06 4.95
C ALA A 138 -10.46 18.13 4.02
N GLY A 139 -9.60 18.84 3.29
CA GLY A 139 -10.00 19.77 2.23
C GLY A 139 -10.84 19.12 1.13
N ARG A 140 -10.82 17.79 1.00
CA ARG A 140 -11.61 17.00 0.04
C ARG A 140 -13.04 16.70 0.53
N GLY A 141 -13.44 17.20 1.71
CA GLY A 141 -14.81 17.11 2.24
C GLY A 141 -15.29 15.66 2.39
N GLY A 142 -16.44 15.31 1.80
CA GLY A 142 -16.99 13.94 1.85
C GLY A 142 -16.12 12.85 1.21
N ASN A 143 -15.00 13.22 0.59
CA ASN A 143 -14.00 12.29 0.07
C ASN A 143 -12.76 12.14 0.97
N GLN A 144 -12.64 12.91 2.05
CA GLN A 144 -11.55 12.79 3.00
C GLN A 144 -11.31 11.33 3.40
N GLY A 145 -10.04 10.95 3.45
CA GLY A 145 -9.61 9.62 3.86
C GLY A 145 -9.68 8.55 2.77
N LYS A 146 -10.30 8.84 1.62
CA LYS A 146 -10.33 7.90 0.50
C LYS A 146 -9.02 7.96 -0.28
N VAL A 147 -8.66 6.84 -0.88
CA VAL A 147 -7.47 6.69 -1.70
C VAL A 147 -7.75 7.21 -3.10
N GLU A 148 -6.83 7.97 -3.68
CA GLU A 148 -6.80 8.31 -5.10
C GLU A 148 -5.57 7.68 -5.74
N ILE A 149 -5.78 7.07 -6.90
CA ILE A 149 -4.72 6.63 -7.79
C ILE A 149 -4.87 7.37 -9.11
N GLY A 150 -3.83 8.07 -9.53
CA GLY A 150 -3.78 8.67 -10.84
C GLY A 150 -2.96 9.94 -10.90
N SER A 151 -2.37 10.16 -12.06
CA SER A 151 -1.68 11.37 -12.44
C SER A 151 -1.98 11.65 -13.91
N ALA A 152 -1.50 12.78 -14.46
CA ALA A 152 -1.67 13.07 -15.88
C ALA A 152 -0.94 12.05 -16.78
N GLU A 153 0.02 11.33 -16.21
CA GLU A 153 0.89 10.34 -16.86
C GLU A 153 0.28 8.92 -16.86
N LEU A 154 -0.72 8.62 -16.02
CA LEU A 154 -1.32 7.27 -15.89
C LEU A 154 -2.67 7.13 -16.61
N ALA A 155 -2.99 5.94 -17.12
CA ALA A 155 -4.28 5.64 -17.76
C ALA A 155 -5.00 4.44 -17.11
N PRO A 156 -6.33 4.50 -16.82
CA PRO A 156 -7.18 5.70 -16.87
C PRO A 156 -6.77 6.72 -15.80
N GLN A 157 -6.85 8.00 -16.13
CA GLN A 157 -6.43 9.08 -15.23
C GLN A 157 -7.43 9.23 -14.07
N TRP A 158 -6.92 9.32 -12.84
CA TRP A 158 -7.63 9.56 -11.56
C TRP A 158 -8.82 8.62 -11.27
N ASN A 159 -8.58 7.62 -10.42
CA ASN A 159 -9.59 6.76 -9.82
C ASN A 159 -9.55 6.91 -8.30
N SER A 160 -10.72 6.98 -7.66
CA SER A 160 -10.80 7.03 -6.20
C SER A 160 -11.53 5.82 -5.63
N GLY A 161 -11.03 5.36 -4.48
CA GLY A 161 -11.66 4.30 -3.71
C GLY A 161 -12.93 4.78 -3.01
N THR A 162 -13.73 3.83 -2.53
CA THR A 162 -14.99 4.13 -1.81
C THR A 162 -14.83 4.11 -0.29
N LYS A 163 -13.69 3.62 0.22
CA LYS A 163 -13.43 3.43 1.65
C LYS A 163 -12.42 4.45 2.17
N GLN A 164 -12.62 4.88 3.41
CA GLN A 164 -11.64 5.65 4.15
C GLN A 164 -10.57 4.73 4.73
N VAL A 165 -9.32 5.22 4.75
CA VAL A 165 -8.15 4.47 5.26
C VAL A 165 -7.36 5.23 6.34
N ASN A 166 -7.81 6.43 6.72
CA ASN A 166 -7.20 7.28 7.73
C ASN A 166 -7.80 7.05 9.13
N ASP A 167 -7.87 5.79 9.55
CA ASP A 167 -8.52 5.35 10.79
C ASP A 167 -7.55 4.74 11.83
N ASP A 168 -6.27 5.11 11.76
CA ASP A 168 -5.18 4.60 12.60
C ASP A 168 -4.96 3.07 12.50
N LYS A 169 -5.37 2.45 11.38
CA LYS A 169 -5.13 1.03 11.09
C LYS A 169 -4.29 0.86 9.84
N TRP A 170 -3.67 -0.31 9.74
CA TRP A 170 -2.95 -0.72 8.55
C TRP A 170 -3.93 -1.11 7.44
N HIS A 171 -3.77 -0.48 6.27
CA HIS A 171 -4.50 -0.79 5.05
C HIS A 171 -3.54 -1.23 3.96
N HIS A 172 -3.97 -2.21 3.16
CA HIS A 172 -3.27 -2.61 1.95
C HIS A 172 -3.87 -1.88 0.77
N LEU A 173 -3.09 -1.01 0.15
CA LEU A 173 -3.44 -0.30 -1.07
C LEU A 173 -2.86 -1.05 -2.25
N ALA A 174 -3.65 -1.21 -3.30
CA ALA A 174 -3.25 -1.87 -4.52
C ALA A 174 -3.97 -1.28 -5.73
N PHE A 175 -3.24 -1.12 -6.82
CA PHE A 175 -3.71 -0.73 -8.14
C PHE A 175 -2.92 -1.47 -9.20
#